data_AF-A0A4Q5Y239-F1
#
_entry.id   AF-A0A4Q5Y239-F1
#
_cell.length_a   1.000
_cell.length_b   1.000
_cell.length_c   1.000
_cell.angle_alpha   90.00
_cell.angle_beta   90.00
_cell.angle_gamma   90.00
#
_symmetry.space_group_name_H-M   'P 1'
#
loop_
_entity.id
_entity.type
_entity.pdbx_description
1 polymer ?
#
loop_
_entity_poly.entity_id
_entity_poly.type
_entity_poly.pdbx_seq_one_letter_code
_entity_poly.pdbx_strand_id
1 'polypeptide(L)'
;LEGNIQGFRQKNNLADMSEQSKLLLQNTSAFMNDLAKVETQLSILNSLQEYLKDEAGKRVLPSSLMSEDIVFTSLIERYNALLLERDRSLLGVTETNPLILNLDQQIANLRKDMLTNLLSTKKGLVITRDKLNSQMTKADNQIQQVPATERNYLNLARQQQIKQELYLFLMQKSEETAISKTSNISIAKTIDSPKSQFKPFTPQKPIVMMVGLLAGLIVPVVFIYGADQLNTRVDSREDIARATEVPIIGEISHNDMDNNLVVANNSRSAISEQFRAMRTNLSFYLNGLDEKVILLTSSMSGEGKSFVAVNLGNILALTGKKVLLMEMDLRKPGLSAKFGMNNT
;
A
#
# COMPACT_ATOMS: atom_id res chain seq x y z
N LEU A 1 -5.79 22.37 -20.21
CA LEU A 1 -5.56 21.17 -21.07
C LEU A 1 -5.60 21.54 -22.55
N GLU A 2 -6.55 22.36 -23.00
CA GLU A 2 -6.52 22.97 -24.34
C GLU A 2 -5.19 23.67 -24.63
N GLY A 3 -4.60 24.34 -23.63
CA GLY A 3 -3.27 24.95 -23.74
C GLY A 3 -2.13 24.00 -24.09
N ASN A 4 -2.20 22.70 -23.78
CA ASN A 4 -1.14 21.76 -24.11
C ASN A 4 -1.16 21.35 -25.59
N ILE A 5 -2.36 21.15 -26.16
CA ILE A 5 -2.51 20.83 -27.59
C ILE A 5 -2.32 22.09 -28.44
N GLN A 6 -2.88 23.21 -28.01
CA GLN A 6 -2.69 24.50 -28.69
C GLN A 6 -1.21 24.92 -28.66
N GLY A 7 -0.55 24.79 -27.51
CA GLY A 7 0.88 25.05 -27.36
C GLY A 7 1.73 24.10 -28.19
N PHE A 8 1.36 22.81 -28.27
CA PHE A 8 2.03 21.85 -29.15
C PHE A 8 1.84 22.21 -30.64
N ARG A 9 0.63 22.62 -31.04
CA ARG A 9 0.34 23.07 -32.42
C ARG A 9 1.10 24.34 -32.78
N GLN A 10 1.15 25.33 -31.89
CA GLN A 10 1.94 26.56 -32.10
C GLN A 10 3.43 26.28 -32.17
N LYS A 11 3.97 25.49 -31.23
CA LYS A 11 5.41 25.18 -31.18
C LYS A 11 5.89 24.45 -32.43
N ASN A 12 5.06 23.56 -32.99
CA ASN A 12 5.39 22.76 -34.16
C ASN A 12 4.79 23.31 -35.46
N ASN A 13 4.18 24.50 -35.45
CA ASN A 13 3.49 25.12 -36.60
C ASN A 13 2.52 24.17 -37.32
N LEU A 14 1.77 23.39 -36.55
CA LEU A 14 0.83 22.39 -37.05
C LEU A 14 -0.51 23.04 -37.33
N ALA A 15 -0.77 23.35 -38.61
CA ALA A 15 -2.10 23.73 -39.08
C ALA A 15 -2.90 22.47 -39.44
N ASP A 16 -2.45 21.76 -40.47
CA ASP A 16 -2.99 20.48 -40.93
C ASP A 16 -1.83 19.57 -41.35
N MET A 17 -1.62 18.46 -40.62
CA MET A 17 -0.50 17.55 -40.85
C MET A 17 -0.64 16.82 -42.20
N SER A 18 -1.86 16.48 -42.61
CA SER A 18 -2.12 15.75 -43.85
C SER A 18 -1.78 16.63 -45.06
N GLU A 19 -2.26 17.88 -45.03
CA GLU A 19 -1.96 18.84 -46.11
C GLU A 19 -0.48 19.24 -46.13
N GLN A 20 0.17 19.45 -44.97
CA GLN A 20 1.60 19.74 -44.90
C GLN A 20 2.45 18.59 -45.46
N SER A 21 2.12 17.34 -45.13
CA SER A 21 2.82 16.15 -45.63
C SER A 21 2.66 16.02 -47.14
N LYS A 22 1.46 16.24 -47.66
CA LYS A 22 1.17 16.22 -49.09
C LYS A 22 1.95 17.29 -49.85
N LEU A 23 2.00 18.52 -49.31
CA LEU A 23 2.74 19.62 -49.90
C LEU A 23 4.25 19.39 -49.88
N LEU A 24 4.79 18.81 -48.79
CA LEU A 24 6.20 18.41 -48.71
C LEU A 24 6.57 17.35 -49.75
N LEU A 25 5.72 16.33 -49.95
CA LEU A 25 5.93 15.31 -50.98
C LEU A 25 5.85 15.89 -52.39
N GLN A 26 4.90 16.80 -52.65
CA GLN A 26 4.79 17.49 -53.93
C GLN A 26 6.02 18.34 -54.24
N ASN A 27 6.51 19.12 -53.25
CA ASN A 27 7.72 19.91 -53.41
C ASN A 27 8.96 19.02 -53.64
N THR A 28 9.06 17.90 -52.92
CA THR A 28 10.16 16.95 -53.09
C THR A 28 10.15 16.34 -54.49
N SER A 29 8.98 15.96 -55.00
CA SER A 29 8.82 15.49 -56.39
C SER A 29 9.21 16.55 -57.41
N ALA A 30 8.81 17.82 -57.20
CA ALA A 30 9.22 18.93 -58.05
C ALA A 30 10.75 19.11 -58.07
N PHE A 31 11.39 19.11 -56.90
CA PHE A 31 12.85 19.21 -56.79
C PHE A 31 13.57 18.03 -57.45
N MET A 32 13.05 16.80 -57.32
CA MET A 32 13.60 15.63 -57.99
C MET A 32 13.53 15.76 -59.52
N ASN A 33 12.41 16.24 -60.05
CA ASN A 33 12.24 16.45 -61.49
C ASN A 33 13.19 17.54 -62.01
N ASP A 34 13.34 18.65 -61.29
CA ASP A 34 14.27 19.73 -61.66
C ASP A 34 15.72 19.28 -61.56
N LEU A 35 16.07 18.49 -60.54
CA LEU A 35 17.40 17.91 -60.40
C LEU A 35 17.73 16.97 -61.57
N ALA A 36 16.78 16.11 -61.97
CA ALA A 36 16.96 15.21 -63.11
C ALA A 36 17.21 15.98 -64.43
N LYS A 37 16.51 17.11 -64.64
CA LYS A 37 16.75 17.99 -65.80
C LYS A 37 18.16 18.58 -65.77
N VAL A 38 18.58 19.12 -64.62
CA VAL A 38 19.91 19.73 -64.46
C VAL A 38 21.02 18.70 -64.63
N GLU A 39 20.87 17.49 -64.06
CA GLU A 39 21.83 16.39 -64.24
C GLU A 39 21.95 15.96 -65.71
N THR A 40 20.82 15.89 -66.42
CA THR A 40 20.80 15.60 -67.86
C THR A 40 21.56 16.68 -68.64
N GLN A 41 21.31 17.95 -68.36
CA GLN A 41 22.02 19.08 -68.99
C GLN A 41 23.53 19.04 -68.68
N LEU A 42 23.92 18.76 -67.44
CA LEU A 42 25.32 18.61 -67.04
C LEU A 42 25.99 17.44 -67.78
N SER A 43 25.29 16.31 -67.94
CA SER A 43 25.79 15.16 -68.71
C SER A 43 26.04 15.53 -70.17
N ILE A 44 25.12 16.25 -70.81
CA ILE A 44 25.28 16.72 -72.20
C ILE A 44 26.49 17.66 -72.30
N LEU A 45 26.61 18.62 -71.39
CA LEU A 45 27.74 19.55 -71.38
C LEU A 45 29.08 18.85 -71.09
N ASN A 46 29.10 17.77 -70.31
CA ASN A 46 30.30 16.97 -70.06
C ASN A 46 30.76 16.25 -71.34
N SER A 47 29.85 15.55 -72.03
CA SER A 47 30.15 14.89 -73.31
C SER A 47 30.63 15.89 -74.35
N LEU A 48 30.04 17.08 -74.37
CA LEU A 48 30.45 18.13 -75.28
C LEU A 48 31.81 18.73 -74.94
N GLN A 49 32.09 18.93 -73.65
CA GLN A 49 33.40 19.39 -73.19
C GLN A 49 34.50 18.40 -73.61
N GLU A 50 34.23 17.10 -73.52
CA GLU A 50 35.12 16.03 -73.95
C GLU A 50 35.35 16.07 -75.46
N TYR A 51 34.28 16.18 -76.26
CA TYR A 51 34.36 16.29 -77.72
C TYR A 51 35.17 17.50 -78.20
N LEU A 52 34.97 18.67 -77.57
CA LEU A 52 35.71 19.90 -77.92
C LEU A 52 37.20 19.87 -77.51
N LYS A 53 37.56 18.97 -76.58
CA LYS A 53 38.95 18.80 -76.10
C LYS A 53 39.71 17.71 -76.85
N ASP A 54 39.05 16.61 -77.20
CA ASP A 54 39.70 15.41 -77.75
C ASP A 54 40.11 15.59 -79.21
N GLU A 55 39.26 16.22 -80.03
CA GLU A 55 39.59 16.49 -81.43
C GLU A 55 39.98 17.95 -81.66
N ALA A 56 41.11 18.16 -82.34
CA ALA A 56 41.67 19.46 -82.68
C ALA A 56 40.85 20.23 -83.74
N GLY A 57 39.52 20.29 -83.57
CA GLY A 57 38.61 21.08 -84.39
C GLY A 57 38.49 20.61 -85.82
N LYS A 58 38.45 19.29 -86.07
CA LYS A 58 38.39 18.72 -87.43
C LYS A 58 37.08 18.02 -87.75
N ARG A 59 36.12 17.97 -86.82
CA ARG A 59 34.82 17.33 -87.03
C ARG A 59 33.68 18.21 -86.56
N VAL A 60 32.60 18.16 -87.35
CA VAL A 60 31.34 18.83 -87.03
C VAL A 60 30.74 18.26 -85.74
N LEU A 61 30.06 19.11 -84.99
CA LEU A 61 29.33 18.73 -83.79
C LEU A 61 27.98 18.06 -84.18
N PRO A 62 27.70 16.85 -83.67
CA PRO A 62 26.41 16.18 -83.89
C PRO A 62 25.22 16.99 -83.36
N SER A 63 24.12 17.02 -84.10
CA SER A 63 22.86 17.68 -83.70
C SER A 63 22.23 17.11 -82.43
N SER A 64 22.61 15.88 -82.05
CA SER A 64 22.17 15.23 -80.81
C SER A 64 22.78 15.85 -79.54
N LEU A 65 23.82 16.68 -79.67
CA LEU A 65 24.47 17.39 -78.55
C LEU A 65 23.99 18.85 -78.42
N MET A 66 22.94 19.22 -79.15
CA MET A 66 22.36 20.57 -79.08
C MET A 66 21.61 20.72 -77.74
N SER A 67 22.10 21.63 -76.91
CA SER A 67 21.45 22.03 -75.65
C SER A 67 20.25 22.92 -75.90
N GLU A 68 19.30 23.00 -74.95
CA GLU A 68 18.20 23.99 -74.97
C GLU A 68 18.66 25.46 -74.91
N ASP A 69 19.95 25.70 -74.65
CA ASP A 69 20.53 27.04 -74.64
C ASP A 69 20.64 27.61 -76.07
N ILE A 70 19.87 28.67 -76.32
CA ILE A 70 19.79 29.39 -77.60
C ILE A 70 21.15 29.97 -78.00
N VAL A 71 21.90 30.54 -77.04
CA VAL A 71 23.20 31.16 -77.32
C VAL A 71 24.19 30.08 -77.74
N PHE A 72 24.19 28.98 -77.01
CA PHE A 72 25.10 27.88 -77.28
C PHE A 72 24.80 27.18 -78.62
N THR A 73 23.52 27.00 -78.96
CA THR A 73 23.07 26.51 -80.26
C THR A 73 23.59 27.35 -81.42
N SER A 74 23.50 28.68 -81.32
CA SER A 74 24.01 29.58 -82.36
C SER A 74 25.53 29.46 -82.57
N LEU A 75 26.29 29.20 -81.50
CA LEU A 75 27.73 29.01 -81.59
C LEU A 75 28.08 27.68 -82.26
N ILE A 76 27.34 26.60 -81.99
CA ILE A 76 27.49 25.30 -82.66
C ILE A 76 27.24 25.44 -84.16
N GLU A 77 26.16 26.10 -84.57
CA GLU A 77 25.82 26.29 -85.98
C GLU A 77 26.92 27.05 -86.73
N ARG A 78 27.41 28.14 -86.13
CA ARG A 78 28.52 28.93 -86.71
C ARG A 78 29.82 28.12 -86.79
N TYR A 79 30.09 27.30 -85.78
CA TYR A 79 31.26 26.43 -85.74
C TYR A 79 31.21 25.36 -86.82
N ASN A 80 30.06 24.68 -86.96
CA ASN A 80 29.84 23.69 -88.01
C ASN A 80 29.90 24.32 -89.41
N ALA A 81 29.38 25.53 -89.60
CA ALA A 81 29.45 26.24 -90.87
C ALA A 81 30.91 26.54 -91.29
N LEU A 82 31.73 27.05 -90.37
CA LEU A 82 33.15 27.32 -90.63
C LEU A 82 33.95 26.04 -90.93
N LEU A 83 33.64 24.93 -90.24
CA LEU A 83 34.26 23.64 -90.53
C LEU A 83 33.93 23.13 -91.92
N LEU A 84 32.66 23.19 -92.31
CA LEU A 84 32.22 22.77 -93.64
C LEU A 84 32.81 23.66 -94.74
N GLU A 85 32.93 24.97 -94.50
CA GLU A 85 33.56 25.91 -95.43
C GLU A 85 35.07 25.63 -95.60
N ARG A 86 35.76 25.33 -94.50
CA ARG A 86 37.16 24.90 -94.50
C ARG A 86 37.34 23.61 -95.29
N ASP A 87 36.54 22.58 -95.01
CA ASP A 87 36.64 21.28 -95.67
C ASP A 87 36.34 21.39 -97.16
N ARG A 88 35.36 22.23 -97.55
CA ARG A 88 35.08 22.53 -98.96
C ARG A 88 36.26 23.25 -99.64
N SER A 89 36.90 24.19 -98.96
CA SER A 89 38.03 24.95 -99.51
C SER A 89 39.28 24.08 -99.70
N LEU A 90 39.49 23.09 -98.82
CA LEU A 90 40.57 22.12 -98.92
C LEU A 90 40.44 21.16 -100.11
N LEU A 91 39.26 21.06 -100.73
CA LEU A 91 39.10 20.29 -101.98
C LEU A 91 39.87 20.90 -103.16
N GLY A 92 40.15 22.22 -103.12
CA GLY A 92 40.82 22.93 -104.22
C GLY A 92 42.15 23.58 -103.83
N VAL A 93 42.52 23.57 -102.55
CA VAL A 93 43.62 24.36 -101.99
C VAL A 93 44.36 23.58 -100.90
N THR A 94 45.68 23.78 -100.77
CA THR A 94 46.49 23.15 -99.72
C THR A 94 46.34 23.82 -98.35
N GLU A 95 46.65 23.08 -97.28
CA GLU A 95 46.55 23.55 -95.89
C GLU A 95 47.39 24.81 -95.58
N THR A 96 48.40 25.12 -96.39
CA THR A 96 49.29 26.28 -96.21
C THR A 96 48.75 27.58 -96.80
N ASN A 97 47.58 27.56 -97.46
CA ASN A 97 47.02 28.75 -98.06
C ASN A 97 46.55 29.76 -96.98
N PRO A 98 46.82 31.07 -97.12
CA PRO A 98 46.39 32.10 -96.17
C PRO A 98 44.89 32.07 -95.82
N LEU A 99 44.03 31.66 -96.75
CA LEU A 99 42.59 31.49 -96.52
C LEU A 99 42.31 30.40 -95.48
N ILE A 100 42.97 29.24 -95.60
CA ILE A 100 42.80 28.12 -94.67
C ILE A 100 43.36 28.47 -93.28
N LEU A 101 44.53 29.12 -93.23
CA LEU A 101 45.11 29.59 -91.97
C LEU A 101 44.20 30.59 -91.24
N ASN A 102 43.49 31.45 -92.00
CA ASN A 102 42.51 32.36 -91.42
C ASN A 102 41.27 31.62 -90.88
N LEU A 103 40.74 30.66 -91.64
CA LEU A 103 39.63 29.81 -91.18
C LEU A 103 40.02 29.00 -89.93
N ASP A 104 41.23 28.43 -89.89
CA ASP A 104 41.78 27.72 -88.74
C ASP A 104 41.84 28.62 -87.50
N GLN A 105 42.29 29.86 -87.65
CA GLN A 105 42.32 30.83 -86.56
C GLN A 105 40.89 31.20 -86.08
N GLN A 106 39.94 31.37 -87.00
CA GLN A 106 38.55 31.64 -86.65
C GLN A 106 37.89 30.47 -85.90
N ILE A 107 38.11 29.24 -86.37
CA ILE A 107 37.63 28.00 -85.73
C ILE A 107 38.27 27.85 -84.35
N ALA A 108 39.57 28.11 -84.20
CA ALA A 108 40.27 28.02 -82.93
C ALA A 108 39.77 29.05 -81.91
N ASN A 109 39.54 30.30 -82.33
CA ASN A 109 38.98 31.35 -81.48
C ASN A 109 37.54 30.99 -81.05
N LEU A 110 36.70 30.58 -82.00
CA LEU A 110 35.31 30.20 -81.72
C LEU A 110 35.25 29.00 -80.76
N ARG A 111 36.12 28.00 -80.93
CA ARG A 111 36.25 26.87 -79.99
C ARG A 111 36.61 27.32 -78.58
N LYS A 112 37.53 28.28 -78.45
CA LYS A 112 37.93 28.84 -77.14
C LYS A 112 36.77 29.59 -76.47
N ASP A 113 36.01 30.36 -77.25
CA ASP A 113 34.83 31.08 -76.75
C ASP A 113 33.72 30.11 -76.33
N MET A 114 33.46 29.07 -77.13
CA MET A 114 32.53 27.98 -76.79
C MET A 114 32.94 27.26 -75.50
N LEU A 115 34.22 26.93 -75.34
CA LEU A 115 34.71 26.26 -74.12
C LEU A 115 34.55 27.15 -72.88
N THR A 116 34.81 28.45 -73.00
CA THR A 116 34.67 29.41 -71.90
C THR A 116 33.21 29.61 -71.51
N ASN A 117 32.31 29.72 -72.50
CA ASN A 117 30.88 29.80 -72.29
C ASN A 117 30.34 28.51 -71.65
N LEU A 118 30.73 27.34 -72.19
CA LEU A 118 30.36 26.02 -71.66
C LEU A 118 30.76 25.86 -70.19
N LEU A 119 32.00 26.23 -69.82
CA LEU A 119 32.47 26.14 -68.44
C LEU A 119 31.67 27.06 -67.51
N SER A 120 31.30 28.26 -67.99
CA SER A 120 30.47 29.20 -67.23
C SER A 120 29.06 28.67 -67.02
N THR A 121 28.42 28.15 -68.06
CA THR A 121 27.09 27.52 -67.98
C THR A 121 27.10 26.30 -67.09
N LYS A 122 28.09 25.41 -67.25
CA LYS A 122 28.30 24.24 -66.38
C LYS A 122 28.44 24.63 -64.92
N LYS A 123 29.22 25.68 -64.61
CA LYS A 123 29.36 26.20 -63.24
C LYS A 123 28.02 26.69 -62.68
N GLY A 124 27.23 27.39 -63.48
CA GLY A 124 25.88 27.81 -63.10
C GLY A 124 24.95 26.63 -62.78
N LEU A 125 24.95 25.61 -63.64
CA LEU A 125 24.15 24.39 -63.44
C LEU A 125 24.60 23.59 -62.21
N VAL A 126 25.90 23.50 -61.94
CA VAL A 126 26.42 22.87 -60.70
C VAL A 126 25.90 23.59 -59.45
N ILE A 127 25.91 24.92 -59.44
CA ILE A 127 25.36 25.71 -58.31
C ILE A 127 23.87 25.41 -58.14
N THR A 128 23.11 25.35 -59.23
CA THR A 128 21.68 25.02 -59.21
C THR A 128 21.44 23.61 -58.68
N ARG A 129 22.21 22.61 -59.15
CA ARG A 129 22.16 21.23 -58.66
C ARG A 129 22.43 21.15 -57.16
N ASP A 130 23.48 21.81 -56.68
CA ASP A 130 23.86 21.77 -55.27
C ASP A 130 22.79 22.44 -54.38
N LYS A 131 22.17 23.52 -54.88
CA LYS A 131 21.03 24.16 -54.22
C LYS A 131 19.81 23.24 -54.15
N LEU A 132 19.45 22.56 -55.24
CA LEU A 132 18.35 21.60 -55.29
C LEU A 132 18.61 20.42 -54.34
N ASN A 133 19.82 19.88 -54.31
CA ASN A 133 20.21 18.82 -53.38
C ASN A 133 20.10 19.26 -51.91
N SER A 134 20.52 20.49 -51.60
CA SER A 134 20.37 21.06 -50.25
C SER A 134 18.89 21.19 -49.86
N GLN A 135 18.03 21.66 -50.79
CA GLN A 135 16.59 21.76 -50.56
C GLN A 135 15.95 20.38 -50.38
N MET A 136 16.35 19.39 -51.17
CA MET A 136 15.87 18.01 -51.06
C MET A 136 16.26 17.39 -49.72
N THR A 137 17.49 17.60 -49.27
CA THR A 137 17.95 17.12 -47.95
C THR A 137 17.18 17.78 -46.81
N LYS A 138 16.86 19.08 -46.92
CA LYS A 138 16.02 19.77 -45.91
C LYS A 138 14.60 19.22 -45.89
N ALA A 139 14.00 19.02 -47.06
CA ALA A 139 12.66 18.46 -47.20
C ALA A 139 12.61 17.02 -46.65
N ASP A 140 13.60 16.19 -46.95
CA ASP A 140 13.70 14.81 -46.46
C ASP A 140 13.78 14.76 -44.93
N ASN A 141 14.64 15.59 -44.32
CA ASN A 141 14.71 15.73 -42.87
C ASN A 141 13.38 16.15 -42.23
N GLN A 142 12.61 17.03 -42.89
CA GLN A 142 11.28 17.41 -42.42
C GLN A 142 10.29 16.25 -42.53
N ILE A 143 10.29 15.52 -43.65
CA ILE A 143 9.44 14.34 -43.87
C ILE A 143 9.72 13.26 -42.80
N GLN A 144 10.98 13.01 -42.46
CA GLN A 144 11.34 12.03 -41.43
C GLN A 144 10.83 12.41 -40.03
N GLN A 145 10.62 13.70 -39.74
CA GLN A 145 10.11 14.18 -38.45
C GLN A 145 8.58 14.16 -38.35
N VAL A 146 7.87 14.07 -39.49
CA VAL A 146 6.41 14.05 -39.54
C VAL A 146 5.80 12.90 -38.71
N PRO A 147 6.21 11.62 -38.86
CA PRO A 147 5.62 10.51 -38.12
C PRO A 147 5.75 10.65 -36.59
N ALA A 148 6.88 11.15 -36.11
CA ALA A 148 7.11 11.35 -34.68
C ALA A 148 6.21 12.45 -34.12
N THR A 149 6.10 13.58 -34.86
CA THR A 149 5.23 14.70 -34.49
C THR A 149 3.76 14.30 -34.50
N GLU A 150 3.34 13.53 -35.52
CA GLU A 150 1.97 13.01 -35.64
C GLU A 150 1.63 12.05 -34.49
N ARG A 151 2.52 11.09 -34.18
CA ARG A 151 2.33 10.18 -33.04
C ARG A 151 2.16 10.95 -31.72
N ASN A 152 2.97 11.98 -31.50
CA ASN A 152 2.88 12.81 -30.29
C ASN A 152 1.56 13.60 -30.24
N TYR A 153 1.14 14.18 -31.38
CA TYR A 153 -0.14 14.86 -31.50
C TYR A 153 -1.32 13.92 -31.20
N LEU A 154 -1.36 12.74 -31.82
CA LEU A 154 -2.41 11.73 -31.60
C LEU A 154 -2.49 11.27 -30.15
N ASN A 155 -1.35 11.11 -29.47
CA ASN A 155 -1.33 10.77 -28.05
C ASN A 155 -1.93 11.89 -27.19
N LEU A 156 -1.59 13.15 -27.46
CA LEU A 156 -2.19 14.30 -26.77
C LEU A 156 -3.70 14.40 -27.04
N ALA A 157 -4.12 14.22 -28.30
CA ALA A 157 -5.53 14.22 -28.70
C ALA A 157 -6.32 13.11 -27.97
N ARG A 158 -5.77 11.88 -27.91
CA ARG A 158 -6.39 10.77 -27.16
C ARG A 158 -6.55 11.11 -25.67
N GLN A 159 -5.53 11.69 -25.05
CA GLN A 159 -5.61 12.10 -23.64
C GLN A 159 -6.65 13.20 -23.41
N GLN A 160 -6.78 14.15 -24.32
CA GLN A 160 -7.82 15.17 -24.25
C GLN A 160 -9.21 14.53 -24.35
N GLN A 161 -9.41 13.62 -25.31
CA GLN A 161 -10.68 12.92 -25.50
C GLN A 161 -11.09 12.13 -24.26
N ILE A 162 -10.19 11.29 -23.71
CA ILE A 162 -10.48 10.50 -22.49
C ILE A 162 -10.87 11.42 -21.33
N LYS A 163 -10.18 12.55 -21.17
CA LYS A 163 -10.49 13.50 -20.09
C LYS A 163 -11.82 14.22 -20.33
N GLN A 164 -12.16 14.55 -21.56
CA GLN A 164 -13.44 15.14 -21.92
C GLN A 164 -14.59 14.15 -21.69
N GLU A 165 -14.44 12.90 -22.12
CA GLU A 165 -15.42 11.83 -21.87
C GLU A 165 -15.59 11.57 -20.37
N LEU A 166 -14.49 11.49 -19.61
CA LEU A 166 -14.52 11.34 -18.15
C LEU A 166 -15.23 12.54 -17.48
N TYR A 167 -14.93 13.76 -17.91
CA TYR A 167 -15.58 14.96 -17.39
C TYR A 167 -17.09 14.92 -17.62
N LEU A 168 -17.52 14.59 -18.84
CA LEU A 168 -18.94 14.47 -19.20
C LEU A 168 -19.62 13.33 -18.41
N PHE A 169 -18.96 12.19 -18.27
CA PHE A 169 -19.45 11.06 -17.47
C PHE A 169 -19.64 11.45 -16.00
N LEU A 170 -18.65 12.10 -15.39
CA LEU A 170 -18.72 12.54 -14.00
C LEU A 170 -19.81 13.61 -13.81
N MET A 171 -19.96 14.52 -14.77
CA MET A 171 -21.04 15.51 -14.78
C MET A 171 -22.41 14.82 -14.82
N GLN A 172 -22.60 13.88 -15.74
CA GLN A 172 -23.83 13.09 -15.85
C GLN A 172 -24.12 12.32 -14.55
N LYS A 173 -23.12 11.67 -13.95
CA LYS A 173 -23.29 10.92 -12.70
C LYS A 173 -23.59 11.84 -11.52
N SER A 174 -23.00 13.03 -11.50
CA SER A 174 -23.30 14.07 -10.50
C SER A 174 -24.77 14.50 -10.58
N GLU A 175 -25.27 14.80 -11.79
CA GLU A 175 -26.68 15.14 -12.02
C GLU A 175 -27.62 13.99 -11.66
N GLU A 176 -27.30 12.75 -12.05
CA GLU A 176 -28.08 11.56 -11.67
C GLU A 176 -28.14 11.40 -10.14
N THR A 177 -27.04 11.67 -9.44
CA THR A 177 -26.97 11.62 -7.97
C THR A 177 -27.77 12.75 -7.33
N ALA A 178 -27.73 13.96 -7.90
CA ALA A 178 -28.52 15.10 -7.45
C ALA A 178 -30.04 14.84 -7.61
N ILE A 179 -30.44 14.27 -8.74
CA ILE A 179 -31.82 13.80 -8.98
C ILE A 179 -32.19 12.70 -8.00
N SER A 180 -31.32 11.69 -7.83
CA SER A 180 -31.57 10.57 -6.90
C SER A 180 -31.70 11.02 -5.44
N LYS A 181 -30.94 12.04 -5.01
CA LYS A 181 -31.07 12.64 -3.67
C LYS A 181 -32.37 13.40 -3.47
N THR A 182 -32.93 13.98 -4.54
CA THR A 182 -34.21 14.71 -4.50
C THR A 182 -35.41 13.77 -4.66
N SER A 183 -35.19 12.66 -5.36
CA SER A 183 -36.10 11.53 -5.54
C SER A 183 -36.14 10.65 -4.28
N ASN A 184 -36.69 11.18 -3.19
CA ASN A 184 -37.21 10.37 -2.08
C ASN A 184 -38.49 9.65 -2.55
N ILE A 185 -38.38 8.77 -3.55
CA ILE A 185 -39.47 7.85 -3.86
C ILE A 185 -39.34 6.73 -2.82
N SER A 186 -40.07 6.87 -1.72
CA SER A 186 -40.36 5.73 -0.86
C SER A 186 -40.99 4.64 -1.73
N ILE A 187 -40.29 3.51 -1.92
CA ILE A 187 -40.74 2.35 -2.70
C ILE A 187 -41.98 1.68 -2.04
N ALA A 188 -42.43 2.16 -0.88
CA ALA A 188 -43.55 1.60 -0.17
C ALA A 188 -44.75 2.56 -0.18
N LYS A 189 -45.77 2.19 -0.97
CA LYS A 189 -47.15 2.62 -0.75
C LYS A 189 -47.82 1.57 0.13
N THR A 190 -48.20 1.94 1.35
CA THR A 190 -48.86 1.04 2.29
C THR A 190 -50.24 0.66 1.75
N ILE A 191 -50.40 -0.58 1.26
CA ILE A 191 -51.67 -1.10 0.72
C ILE A 191 -52.61 -1.56 1.84
N ASP A 192 -52.05 -2.09 2.93
CA ASP A 192 -52.78 -2.47 4.14
C ASP A 192 -51.93 -2.16 5.38
N SER A 193 -52.58 -1.78 6.48
CA SER A 193 -51.88 -1.48 7.72
C SER A 193 -51.32 -2.78 8.32
N PRO A 194 -50.10 -2.76 8.89
CA PRO A 194 -49.49 -3.96 9.46
C PRO A 194 -50.37 -4.46 10.62
N LYS A 195 -50.91 -5.67 10.45
CA LYS A 195 -51.67 -6.37 11.49
C LYS A 195 -50.69 -6.88 12.54
N SER A 196 -50.56 -6.16 13.65
CA SER A 196 -49.82 -6.67 14.80
C SER A 196 -50.74 -7.54 15.66
N GLN A 197 -50.21 -8.66 16.16
CA GLN A 197 -50.87 -9.37 17.25
C GLN A 197 -50.78 -8.50 18.51
N PHE A 198 -51.85 -8.46 19.30
CA PHE A 198 -51.92 -7.66 20.54
C PHE A 198 -50.82 -8.01 21.56
N LYS A 199 -50.22 -9.20 21.44
CA LYS A 199 -49.17 -9.69 22.35
C LYS A 199 -47.81 -9.74 21.64
N PRO A 200 -46.72 -9.32 22.32
CA PRO A 200 -45.37 -9.42 21.77
C PRO A 200 -44.94 -10.88 21.63
N PHE A 201 -44.36 -11.23 20.48
CA PHE A 201 -43.78 -12.56 20.22
C PHE A 201 -42.55 -12.84 21.09
N THR A 202 -41.76 -11.80 21.38
CA THR A 202 -40.56 -11.85 22.24
C THR A 202 -40.45 -10.58 23.08
N PRO A 203 -40.04 -10.66 24.35
CA PRO A 203 -39.71 -11.87 25.12
C PRO A 203 -40.95 -12.56 25.71
N GLN A 204 -40.91 -13.90 25.81
CA GLN A 204 -41.94 -14.69 26.47
C GLN A 204 -41.80 -14.61 28.00
N LYS A 205 -42.49 -13.64 28.61
CA LYS A 205 -42.42 -13.35 30.06
C LYS A 205 -42.49 -14.58 30.98
N PRO A 206 -43.38 -15.58 30.75
CA PRO A 206 -43.45 -16.75 31.63
C PRO A 206 -42.16 -17.59 31.65
N ILE A 207 -41.53 -17.79 30.48
CA ILE A 207 -40.29 -18.56 30.37
C ILE A 207 -39.15 -17.83 31.10
N VAL A 208 -39.04 -16.51 30.90
CA VAL A 208 -38.00 -15.71 31.54
C VAL A 208 -38.16 -15.72 33.07
N MET A 209 -39.39 -15.61 33.59
CA MET A 209 -39.64 -15.71 35.03
C MET A 209 -39.31 -17.10 35.59
N MET A 210 -39.65 -18.18 34.87
CA MET A 210 -39.36 -19.54 35.30
C MET A 210 -37.85 -19.81 35.39
N VAL A 211 -37.09 -19.36 34.39
CA VAL A 211 -35.62 -19.47 34.39
C VAL A 211 -35.01 -18.65 35.52
N GLY A 212 -35.49 -17.42 35.74
CA GLY A 212 -35.03 -16.57 36.84
C GLY A 212 -35.28 -17.18 38.22
N LEU A 213 -36.45 -17.77 38.43
CA LEU A 213 -36.81 -18.44 39.69
C LEU A 213 -35.94 -19.69 39.94
N LEU A 214 -35.71 -20.51 38.91
CA LEU A 214 -34.84 -21.69 39.02
C LEU A 214 -33.38 -21.30 39.31
N ALA A 215 -32.85 -20.30 38.60
CA ALA A 215 -31.50 -19.81 38.84
C ALA A 215 -31.34 -19.23 40.26
N GLY A 216 -32.34 -18.48 40.74
CA GLY A 216 -32.34 -17.90 42.08
C GLY A 216 -32.36 -18.94 43.21
N LEU A 217 -32.89 -20.13 42.98
CA LEU A 217 -32.87 -21.23 43.96
C LEU A 217 -31.61 -22.09 43.87
N ILE A 218 -31.16 -22.41 42.66
CA ILE A 218 -30.06 -23.35 42.45
C ILE A 218 -28.71 -22.73 42.83
N VAL A 219 -28.45 -21.48 42.43
CA VAL A 219 -27.14 -20.84 42.62
C VAL A 219 -26.73 -20.72 44.09
N PRO A 220 -27.59 -20.25 45.02
CA PRO A 220 -27.22 -20.17 46.44
C PRO A 220 -26.97 -21.54 47.08
N VAL A 221 -27.77 -22.55 46.73
CA VAL A 221 -27.61 -23.92 47.26
C VAL A 221 -26.26 -24.50 46.86
N VAL A 222 -25.89 -24.37 45.58
CA VAL A 222 -24.60 -24.83 45.08
C VAL A 222 -23.45 -24.07 45.74
N PHE A 223 -23.60 -22.76 45.95
CA PHE A 223 -22.57 -21.94 46.59
C PHE A 223 -22.34 -22.31 48.06
N ILE A 224 -23.41 -22.48 48.86
CA ILE A 224 -23.31 -22.84 50.27
C ILE A 224 -22.66 -24.22 50.43
N TYR A 225 -23.13 -25.21 49.68
CA TYR A 225 -22.59 -26.57 49.74
C TYR A 225 -21.13 -26.62 49.25
N GLY A 226 -20.81 -25.88 48.19
CA GLY A 226 -19.44 -25.78 47.68
C GLY A 226 -18.48 -25.12 48.65
N ALA A 227 -18.92 -24.08 49.36
CA ALA A 227 -18.12 -23.41 50.39
C ALA A 227 -17.85 -24.32 51.60
N ASP A 228 -18.86 -25.09 52.02
CA ASP A 228 -18.74 -26.03 53.15
C ASP A 228 -17.72 -27.15 52.86
N GLN A 229 -17.74 -27.70 51.64
CA GLN A 229 -16.79 -28.75 51.22
C GLN A 229 -15.33 -28.27 51.13
N LEU A 230 -15.11 -26.96 51.04
CA LEU A 230 -13.77 -26.35 51.05
C LEU A 230 -13.32 -25.94 52.46
N ASN A 231 -14.18 -26.07 53.48
CA ASN A 231 -13.83 -25.75 54.86
C ASN A 231 -12.95 -26.85 55.48
N THR A 232 -11.78 -26.47 56.00
CA THR A 232 -10.82 -27.39 56.64
C THR A 232 -10.79 -27.23 58.17
N ARG A 233 -11.75 -26.52 58.76
CA ARG A 233 -11.84 -26.32 60.21
C ARG A 233 -12.47 -27.52 60.90
N VAL A 234 -12.12 -27.70 62.17
CA VAL A 234 -12.76 -28.66 63.07
C VAL A 234 -13.90 -27.93 63.75
N ASP A 235 -15.13 -28.16 63.29
CA ASP A 235 -16.31 -27.41 63.76
C ASP A 235 -17.22 -28.28 64.64
N SER A 236 -17.14 -29.62 64.52
CA SER A 236 -18.01 -30.56 65.23
C SER A 236 -17.23 -31.63 65.98
N ARG A 237 -17.89 -32.27 66.95
CA ARG A 237 -17.34 -33.42 67.69
C ARG A 237 -16.98 -34.57 66.75
N GLU A 238 -17.81 -34.76 65.73
CA GLU A 238 -17.67 -35.78 64.70
C GLU A 238 -16.38 -35.60 63.89
N ASP A 239 -15.90 -34.37 63.71
CA ASP A 239 -14.63 -34.10 63.03
C ASP A 239 -13.44 -34.67 63.81
N ILE A 240 -13.44 -34.50 65.14
CA ILE A 240 -12.40 -35.05 66.03
C ILE A 240 -12.46 -36.58 66.05
N ALA A 241 -13.67 -37.14 66.15
CA ALA A 241 -13.89 -38.59 66.19
C ALA A 241 -13.53 -39.28 64.85
N ARG A 242 -13.67 -38.58 63.71
CA ARG A 242 -13.23 -39.08 62.40
C ARG A 242 -11.72 -38.95 62.19
N ALA A 243 -11.11 -37.89 62.71
CA ALA A 243 -9.69 -37.59 62.49
C ALA A 243 -8.75 -38.25 63.50
N THR A 244 -9.23 -38.63 64.70
CA THR A 244 -8.40 -39.15 65.79
C THR A 244 -9.10 -40.25 66.59
N GLU A 245 -8.33 -41.16 67.17
CA GLU A 245 -8.83 -42.21 68.08
C GLU A 245 -8.87 -41.75 69.56
N VAL A 246 -8.59 -40.47 69.83
CA VAL A 246 -8.44 -39.94 71.19
C VAL A 246 -9.83 -39.72 71.82
N PRO A 247 -10.06 -40.18 73.06
CA PRO A 247 -11.34 -39.96 73.73
C PRO A 247 -11.57 -38.48 74.04
N ILE A 248 -12.78 -38.01 73.75
CA ILE A 248 -13.20 -36.64 74.05
C ILE A 248 -13.67 -36.58 75.52
N ILE A 249 -12.87 -35.90 76.37
CA ILE A 249 -13.10 -35.86 77.82
C ILE A 249 -14.24 -34.88 78.20
N GLY A 250 -14.45 -33.83 77.40
CA GLY A 250 -15.56 -32.90 77.60
C GLY A 250 -15.62 -31.84 76.50
N GLU A 251 -16.80 -31.26 76.32
CA GLU A 251 -17.07 -30.15 75.41
C GLU A 251 -17.43 -28.93 76.25
N ILE A 252 -16.70 -27.83 76.08
CA ILE A 252 -16.91 -26.59 76.81
C ILE A 252 -17.42 -25.55 75.84
N SER A 253 -18.63 -25.04 76.07
CA SER A 253 -19.21 -23.96 75.27
C SER A 253 -18.43 -22.65 75.45
N HIS A 254 -18.47 -21.80 74.44
CA HIS A 254 -17.86 -20.47 74.52
C HIS A 254 -18.52 -19.66 75.64
N ASN A 255 -17.69 -18.97 76.44
CA ASN A 255 -18.18 -18.09 77.49
C ASN A 255 -18.15 -16.64 77.00
N ASP A 256 -19.32 -16.07 76.73
CA ASP A 256 -19.44 -14.67 76.28
C ASP A 256 -19.22 -13.66 77.43
N MET A 257 -19.14 -14.11 78.68
CA MET A 257 -18.90 -13.26 79.84
C MET A 257 -17.41 -13.13 80.16
N ASP A 258 -16.96 -11.92 80.48
CA ASP A 258 -15.55 -11.58 80.77
C ASP A 258 -14.99 -12.19 82.09
N ASN A 259 -15.72 -13.16 82.67
CA ASN A 259 -15.38 -13.80 83.93
C ASN A 259 -14.63 -15.11 83.70
N ASN A 260 -13.34 -15.11 84.03
CA ASN A 260 -12.46 -16.28 83.86
C ASN A 260 -12.70 -17.41 84.88
N LEU A 261 -13.45 -17.14 85.97
CA LEU A 261 -13.72 -18.06 87.08
C LEU A 261 -15.20 -18.46 87.12
N VAL A 262 -15.69 -19.07 86.04
CA VAL A 262 -17.12 -19.41 85.86
C VAL A 262 -17.60 -20.39 86.94
N VAL A 263 -16.78 -21.39 87.28
CA VAL A 263 -17.12 -22.40 88.30
C VAL A 263 -17.19 -21.81 89.71
N ALA A 264 -16.36 -20.82 90.03
CA ALA A 264 -16.34 -20.17 91.35
C ALA A 264 -17.53 -19.23 91.54
N ASN A 265 -17.85 -18.46 90.50
CA ASN A 265 -18.76 -17.33 90.58
C ASN A 265 -20.21 -17.68 90.25
N ASN A 266 -20.46 -18.74 89.46
CA ASN A 266 -21.81 -19.19 89.14
C ASN A 266 -21.90 -20.72 89.05
N SER A 267 -22.15 -21.35 90.19
CA SER A 267 -22.19 -22.81 90.33
C SER A 267 -23.33 -23.49 89.55
N ARG A 268 -24.30 -22.76 89.00
CA ARG A 268 -25.45 -23.29 88.24
C ARG A 268 -25.44 -22.94 86.74
N SER A 269 -24.32 -22.51 86.17
CA SER A 269 -24.21 -22.24 84.72
C SER A 269 -24.05 -23.54 83.90
N ALA A 270 -24.43 -23.49 82.61
CA ALA A 270 -24.23 -24.61 81.67
C ALA A 270 -22.75 -25.00 81.55
N ILE A 271 -21.85 -24.01 81.53
CA ILE A 271 -20.40 -24.21 81.51
C ILE A 271 -19.92 -24.89 82.79
N SER A 272 -20.45 -24.52 83.96
CA SER A 272 -20.12 -25.19 85.23
C SER A 272 -20.53 -26.66 85.22
N GLU A 273 -21.67 -27.00 84.59
CA GLU A 273 -22.10 -28.40 84.44
C GLU A 273 -21.24 -29.18 83.45
N GLN A 274 -20.79 -28.54 82.35
CA GLN A 274 -19.82 -29.11 81.43
C GLN A 274 -18.48 -29.43 82.11
N PHE A 275 -17.99 -28.54 82.99
CA PHE A 275 -16.81 -28.83 83.82
C PHE A 275 -17.05 -29.95 84.85
N ARG A 276 -18.27 -30.08 85.41
CA ARG A 276 -18.63 -31.24 86.26
C ARG A 276 -18.62 -32.54 85.47
N ALA A 277 -19.17 -32.55 84.27
CA ALA A 277 -19.14 -33.70 83.37
C ALA A 277 -17.70 -34.07 82.99
N MET A 278 -16.88 -33.08 82.60
CA MET A 278 -15.44 -33.27 82.31
C MET A 278 -14.70 -33.86 83.52
N ARG A 279 -14.96 -33.36 84.73
CA ARG A 279 -14.39 -33.91 85.98
C ARG A 279 -14.79 -35.37 86.19
N THR A 280 -16.06 -35.71 86.01
CA THR A 280 -16.56 -37.09 86.17
C THR A 280 -15.90 -38.02 85.14
N ASN A 281 -15.84 -37.61 83.88
CA ASN A 281 -15.15 -38.36 82.82
C ASN A 281 -13.66 -38.57 83.15
N LEU A 282 -12.99 -37.51 83.58
CA LEU A 282 -11.58 -37.57 83.98
C LEU A 282 -11.35 -38.48 85.19
N SER A 283 -12.31 -38.55 86.13
CA SER A 283 -12.22 -39.44 87.28
C SER A 283 -12.24 -40.92 86.90
N PHE A 284 -12.92 -41.30 85.80
CA PHE A 284 -12.87 -42.66 85.28
C PHE A 284 -11.49 -43.01 84.73
N TYR A 285 -10.85 -42.09 83.99
CA TYR A 285 -9.52 -42.30 83.43
C TYR A 285 -8.40 -42.29 84.48
N LEU A 286 -8.58 -41.54 85.57
CA LEU A 286 -7.60 -41.45 86.65
C LEU A 286 -7.78 -42.54 87.73
N ASN A 287 -8.82 -43.36 87.64
CA ASN A 287 -9.08 -44.39 88.65
C ASN A 287 -8.05 -45.53 88.54
N GLY A 288 -7.40 -45.87 89.66
CA GLY A 288 -6.37 -46.92 89.71
C GLY A 288 -4.95 -46.48 89.33
N LEU A 289 -4.74 -45.19 89.00
CA LEU A 289 -3.40 -44.63 88.80
C LEU A 289 -2.83 -44.09 90.13
N ASP A 290 -1.58 -44.45 90.43
CA ASP A 290 -0.86 -43.94 91.61
C ASP A 290 -0.43 -42.48 91.43
N GLU A 291 -0.15 -42.06 90.19
CA GLU A 291 0.22 -40.69 89.84
C GLU A 291 -0.99 -39.86 89.42
N LYS A 292 -1.17 -38.69 90.06
CA LYS A 292 -2.31 -37.78 89.84
C LYS A 292 -1.86 -36.45 89.22
N VAL A 293 -1.01 -36.54 88.19
CA VAL A 293 -0.48 -35.38 87.45
C VAL A 293 -1.18 -35.27 86.10
N ILE A 294 -1.70 -34.09 85.76
CA ILE A 294 -2.43 -33.84 84.51
C ILE A 294 -1.77 -32.68 83.79
N LEU A 295 -1.22 -32.95 82.60
CA LEU A 295 -0.69 -31.92 81.71
C LEU A 295 -1.80 -31.43 80.79
N LEU A 296 -2.05 -30.12 80.78
CA LEU A 296 -2.97 -29.47 79.84
C LEU A 296 -2.16 -28.73 78.77
N THR A 297 -2.33 -29.11 77.52
CA THR A 297 -1.67 -28.51 76.35
C THR A 297 -2.66 -28.34 75.20
N SER A 298 -2.26 -27.68 74.12
CA SER A 298 -3.09 -27.46 72.93
C SER A 298 -2.25 -27.15 71.70
N SER A 299 -2.83 -27.29 70.51
CA SER A 299 -2.18 -27.13 69.21
C SER A 299 -1.77 -25.68 68.91
N MET A 300 -2.57 -24.70 69.36
CA MET A 300 -2.39 -23.29 69.04
C MET A 300 -2.56 -22.37 70.26
N SER A 301 -1.96 -21.18 70.18
CA SER A 301 -2.19 -20.13 71.18
C SER A 301 -3.63 -19.63 71.10
N GLY A 302 -4.30 -19.46 72.24
CA GLY A 302 -5.66 -18.92 72.30
C GLY A 302 -6.79 -19.96 72.41
N GLU A 303 -6.52 -21.26 72.33
CA GLU A 303 -7.53 -22.34 72.44
C GLU A 303 -8.11 -22.56 73.86
N GLY A 304 -7.88 -21.64 74.79
CA GLY A 304 -8.51 -21.71 76.12
C GLY A 304 -7.84 -22.60 77.17
N LYS A 305 -6.62 -23.12 76.94
CA LYS A 305 -5.84 -23.94 77.89
C LYS A 305 -5.91 -23.45 79.34
N SER A 306 -5.53 -22.19 79.58
CA SER A 306 -5.48 -21.62 80.94
C SER A 306 -6.88 -21.46 81.55
N PHE A 307 -7.91 -21.21 80.73
CA PHE A 307 -9.29 -21.15 81.20
C PHE A 307 -9.78 -22.53 81.66
N VAL A 308 -9.52 -23.58 80.88
CA VAL A 308 -9.83 -24.97 81.24
C VAL A 308 -9.07 -25.38 82.50
N ALA A 309 -7.77 -25.05 82.59
CA ALA A 309 -6.93 -25.39 83.74
C ALA A 309 -7.45 -24.81 85.06
N VAL A 310 -7.81 -23.52 85.07
CA VAL A 310 -8.34 -22.83 86.25
C VAL A 310 -9.67 -23.42 86.70
N ASN A 311 -10.62 -23.60 85.78
CA ASN A 311 -11.96 -24.07 86.12
C ASN A 311 -11.97 -25.58 86.46
N LEU A 312 -11.13 -26.38 85.81
CA LEU A 312 -10.93 -27.78 86.17
C LEU A 312 -10.28 -27.92 87.55
N GLY A 313 -9.27 -27.08 87.85
CA GLY A 313 -8.67 -27.04 89.18
C GLY A 313 -9.69 -26.69 90.27
N ASN A 314 -10.54 -25.69 90.01
CA ASN A 314 -11.59 -25.27 90.93
C ASN A 314 -12.66 -26.37 91.14
N ILE A 315 -13.16 -27.01 90.07
CA ILE A 315 -14.18 -28.06 90.20
C ILE A 315 -13.65 -29.31 90.91
N LEU A 316 -12.36 -29.59 90.80
CA LEU A 316 -11.67 -30.63 91.57
C LEU A 316 -11.55 -30.22 93.05
N ALA A 317 -11.15 -28.99 93.33
CA ALA A 317 -11.03 -28.47 94.70
C ALA A 317 -12.38 -28.45 95.45
N LEU A 318 -13.48 -28.09 94.75
CA LEU A 318 -14.84 -28.11 95.30
C LEU A 318 -15.31 -29.49 95.76
N THR A 319 -14.67 -30.58 95.32
CA THR A 319 -14.93 -31.94 95.83
C THR A 319 -14.16 -32.29 97.10
N GLY A 320 -13.49 -31.32 97.72
CA GLY A 320 -12.67 -31.50 98.92
C GLY A 320 -11.27 -32.05 98.66
N LYS A 321 -10.85 -32.14 97.39
CA LYS A 321 -9.48 -32.59 97.03
C LYS A 321 -8.48 -31.44 97.17
N LYS A 322 -7.25 -31.75 97.60
CA LYS A 322 -6.12 -30.82 97.53
C LYS A 322 -5.61 -30.78 96.09
N VAL A 323 -5.71 -29.63 95.44
CA VAL A 323 -5.32 -29.44 94.03
C VAL A 323 -4.21 -28.40 93.96
N LEU A 324 -3.09 -28.76 93.33
CA LEU A 324 -2.02 -27.83 93.00
C LEU A 324 -2.09 -27.53 91.51
N LEU A 325 -2.27 -26.26 91.17
CA LEU A 325 -2.20 -25.79 89.79
C LEU A 325 -0.83 -25.16 89.56
N MET A 326 -0.11 -25.67 88.56
CA MET A 326 1.26 -25.25 88.28
C MET A 326 1.34 -24.68 86.87
N GLU A 327 1.68 -23.40 86.75
CA GLU A 327 1.89 -22.75 85.46
C GLU A 327 3.27 -23.13 84.92
N MET A 328 3.27 -23.89 83.82
CA MET A 328 4.48 -24.31 83.10
C MET A 328 4.71 -23.51 81.80
N ASP A 329 3.86 -22.52 81.51
CA ASP A 329 4.07 -21.58 80.41
C ASP A 329 4.93 -20.40 80.88
N LEU A 330 6.25 -20.56 80.75
CA LEU A 330 7.23 -19.53 81.09
C LEU A 330 7.28 -18.39 80.04
N ARG A 331 6.60 -18.53 78.90
CA ARG A 331 6.69 -17.57 77.79
C ARG A 331 5.63 -16.48 77.87
N LYS A 332 4.40 -16.85 78.25
CA LYS A 332 3.29 -15.90 78.45
C LYS A 332 2.48 -16.29 79.68
N PRO A 333 3.03 -16.13 80.90
CA PRO A 333 2.32 -16.47 82.12
C PRO A 333 1.09 -15.58 82.28
N GLY A 334 -0.03 -16.20 82.63
CA GLY A 334 -1.32 -15.52 82.80
C GLY A 334 -2.20 -16.13 83.90
N LEU A 335 -1.72 -17.16 84.59
CA LEU A 335 -2.49 -17.84 85.62
C LEU A 335 -2.67 -16.99 86.88
N SER A 336 -1.61 -16.34 87.36
CA SER A 336 -1.63 -15.50 88.57
C SER A 336 -2.59 -14.31 88.45
N ALA A 337 -2.60 -13.65 87.29
CA ALA A 337 -3.54 -12.58 86.98
C ALA A 337 -5.01 -13.06 87.04
N LYS A 338 -5.30 -14.30 86.62
CA LYS A 338 -6.66 -14.87 86.69
C LYS A 338 -7.11 -15.19 88.12
N PHE A 339 -6.19 -15.39 89.06
CA PHE A 339 -6.49 -15.59 90.48
C PHE A 339 -6.36 -14.31 91.32
N GLY A 340 -6.06 -13.16 90.71
CA GLY A 340 -5.85 -11.90 91.44
C GLY A 340 -4.63 -11.94 92.36
N MET A 341 -3.64 -12.79 92.09
CA MET A 341 -2.41 -12.91 92.87
C MET A 341 -1.30 -12.09 92.23
N ASN A 342 -0.49 -11.41 93.05
CA ASN A 342 0.71 -10.71 92.58
C ASN A 342 1.82 -11.73 92.28
N ASN A 343 2.44 -11.63 91.10
CA ASN A 343 3.71 -12.31 90.82
C ASN A 343 4.78 -11.64 91.70
N THR A 344 5.23 -12.35 92.72
CA THR A 344 6.44 -11.96 93.47
C THR A 344 7.66 -12.61 92.86
#